data_AF-A0A9D1I6B1-F1
#
_entry.id   AF-A0A9D1I6B1-F1
#
_cell.length_a   1.000
_cell.length_b   1.000
_cell.length_c   1.000
_cell.angle_alpha   90.00
_cell.angle_beta   90.00
_cell.angle_gamma   90.00
#
_symmetry.space_group_name_H-M   'P 1'
#
loop_
_entity.id
_entity.type
_entity.pdbx_description
1 polymer ?
#
loop_
_entity_poly.entity_id
_entity_poly.type
_entity_poly.pdbx_seq_one_letter_code
_entity_poly.pdbx_strand_id
1 'polypeptide(L)'
;MEEYRFERKEPLINRVVLALRIDTKQRKEQIWIGTDLNVDAALHGREKPLYLSRTRPLGSFWCEFGRTEKNWSDAVWSLSDALTAWRSSVITRKEQEAAAVLSQISDENAAAYYTAIQIWEMYLRCRRGRKKQEAAQALREYAQLLTLPFGEYTLEMFNWKREQPVVPVRNMRADAELEVWYPQGNVLFECAVAGRSLRPLLIYFRQRVTAAGMVMRTCTRCGRVFFAPDSRSSLCSERCRIASKKAARRRFSDRTKDSEEERAYAREYMFWYNRISKLKRSGASQEQVDRAQAALKKFRAQAVTRKAQIKAGSLSPAQFTSWMISQEHIIRGICGYL
;
A
#
# COMPACT_ATOMS: atom_id res chain seq x y z
N MET A 1 13.52 -15.84 21.87
CA MET A 1 13.24 -14.39 21.73
C MET A 1 12.70 -13.92 23.05
N GLU A 2 13.20 -12.81 23.55
CA GLU A 2 12.74 -12.21 24.80
C GLU A 2 11.78 -11.08 24.43
N GLU A 3 10.55 -11.09 24.95
CA GLU A 3 9.58 -10.05 24.65
C GLU A 3 9.84 -8.82 25.52
N TYR A 4 9.97 -7.64 24.90
CA TYR A 4 10.11 -6.40 25.65
C TYR A 4 8.79 -6.03 26.35
N ARG A 5 8.81 -5.95 27.67
CA ARG A 5 7.65 -5.52 28.48
C ARG A 5 7.67 -4.03 28.77
N PHE A 6 6.57 -3.35 28.44
CA PHE A 6 6.29 -1.95 28.76
C PHE A 6 5.83 -1.81 30.21
N GLU A 7 6.73 -2.07 31.14
CA GLU A 7 6.50 -1.97 32.57
C GLU A 7 7.49 -1.02 33.23
N ARG A 8 7.12 -0.55 34.42
CA ARG A 8 7.99 0.32 35.22
C ARG A 8 9.17 -0.50 35.75
N LYS A 9 10.36 -0.25 35.23
CA LYS A 9 11.63 -0.89 35.60
C LYS A 9 12.79 0.10 35.49
N GLU A 10 13.97 -0.31 35.93
CA GLU A 10 15.19 0.46 35.63
C GLU A 10 15.44 0.47 34.12
N PRO A 11 15.78 1.64 33.52
CA PRO A 11 16.10 1.72 32.10
C PRO A 11 17.33 0.87 31.78
N LEU A 12 17.37 0.38 30.56
CA LEU A 12 18.47 -0.44 30.06
C LEU A 12 19.78 0.36 30.07
N ILE A 13 20.84 -0.29 30.56
CA ILE A 13 22.21 0.24 30.55
C ILE A 13 22.69 0.36 29.11
N ASN A 14 22.51 -0.70 28.33
CA ASN A 14 22.90 -0.75 26.93
C ASN A 14 21.81 -0.13 26.07
N ARG A 15 22.23 0.57 25.00
CA ARG A 15 21.28 1.15 24.04
C ARG A 15 20.58 0.04 23.26
N VAL A 16 19.29 0.24 22.99
CA VAL A 16 18.55 -0.61 22.04
C VAL A 16 18.82 -0.10 20.64
N VAL A 17 19.04 -1.00 19.69
CA VAL A 17 19.30 -0.66 18.28
C VAL A 17 18.41 -1.47 17.35
N LEU A 18 18.16 -0.92 16.17
CA LEU A 18 17.60 -1.65 15.03
C LEU A 18 18.70 -1.81 13.98
N ALA A 19 19.08 -3.06 13.73
CA ALA A 19 20.03 -3.44 12.70
C ALA A 19 19.30 -3.98 11.47
N LEU A 20 19.66 -3.50 10.29
CA LEU A 20 19.04 -3.79 9.01
C LEU A 20 20.10 -4.25 8.01
N ARG A 21 19.96 -5.46 7.50
CA ARG A 21 20.74 -5.99 6.38
C ARG A 21 19.86 -6.09 5.14
N ILE A 22 20.42 -5.67 4.02
CA ILE A 22 19.77 -5.68 2.72
C ILE A 22 20.52 -6.65 1.81
N ASP A 23 19.87 -7.73 1.40
CA ASP A 23 20.38 -8.67 0.42
C ASP A 23 19.61 -8.51 -0.90
N THR A 24 20.19 -7.74 -1.81
CA THR A 24 19.60 -7.47 -3.12
C THR A 24 19.70 -8.67 -4.07
N LYS A 25 20.67 -9.57 -3.87
CA LYS A 25 20.83 -10.79 -4.67
C LYS A 25 19.71 -11.78 -4.35
N GLN A 26 19.46 -12.02 -3.07
CA GLN A 26 18.38 -12.92 -2.62
C GLN A 26 17.01 -12.24 -2.53
N ARG A 27 16.94 -10.93 -2.74
CA ARG A 27 15.73 -10.10 -2.56
C ARG A 27 15.12 -10.26 -1.17
N LYS A 28 15.98 -10.26 -0.17
CA LYS A 28 15.60 -10.37 1.24
C LYS A 28 16.15 -9.20 2.04
N GLU A 29 15.46 -8.88 3.11
CA GLU A 29 15.95 -8.00 4.16
C GLU A 29 15.94 -8.79 5.48
N GLN A 30 16.88 -8.49 6.35
CA GLN A 30 16.95 -9.07 7.69
C GLN A 30 16.99 -7.94 8.71
N ILE A 31 16.20 -8.09 9.78
CA ILE A 31 16.10 -7.10 10.84
C ILE A 31 16.36 -7.77 12.18
N TRP A 32 17.17 -7.10 13.00
CA TRP A 32 17.41 -7.44 14.39
C TRP A 32 17.11 -6.24 15.28
N ILE A 33 16.40 -6.48 16.38
CA ILE A 33 16.13 -5.49 17.43
C ILE A 33 16.57 -6.10 18.77
N GLY A 34 17.39 -5.37 19.50
CA GLY A 34 17.94 -5.80 20.78
C GLY A 34 18.85 -4.72 21.34
N THR A 35 19.48 -5.00 22.48
CA THR A 35 20.62 -4.18 22.93
C THR A 35 21.76 -4.28 21.91
N ASP A 36 22.54 -3.22 21.75
CA ASP A 36 23.69 -3.20 20.83
C ASP A 36 24.64 -4.39 21.03
N LEU A 37 24.99 -4.74 22.26
CA LEU A 37 25.80 -5.92 22.57
C LEU A 37 25.16 -7.24 22.13
N ASN A 38 23.85 -7.41 22.33
CA ASN A 38 23.16 -8.65 21.94
C ASN A 38 23.01 -8.74 20.42
N VAL A 39 22.72 -7.62 19.75
CA VAL A 39 22.63 -7.55 18.29
C VAL A 39 23.99 -7.83 17.66
N ASP A 40 25.06 -7.21 18.16
CA ASP A 40 26.43 -7.45 17.69
C ASP A 40 26.81 -8.94 17.82
N ALA A 41 26.58 -9.53 19.00
CA ALA A 41 26.84 -10.94 19.22
C ALA A 41 26.01 -11.85 18.29
N ALA A 42 24.74 -11.51 18.05
CA ALA A 42 23.87 -12.26 17.13
C ALA A 42 24.34 -12.17 15.67
N LEU A 43 24.86 -11.01 15.24
CA LEU A 43 25.44 -10.83 13.91
C LEU A 43 26.72 -11.67 13.73
N HIS A 44 27.45 -11.96 14.82
CA HIS A 44 28.58 -12.90 14.85
C HIS A 44 28.17 -14.36 15.05
N GLY A 45 26.88 -14.69 14.91
CA GLY A 45 26.36 -16.06 14.98
C GLY A 45 26.22 -16.63 16.39
N ARG A 46 26.35 -15.81 17.44
CA ARG A 46 26.14 -16.24 18.83
C ARG A 46 24.65 -16.17 19.18
N GLU A 47 24.15 -17.18 19.88
CA GLU A 47 22.78 -17.14 20.39
C GLU A 47 22.67 -16.15 21.54
N LYS A 48 21.94 -15.06 21.32
CA LYS A 48 21.61 -14.05 22.33
C LYS A 48 20.12 -13.70 22.28
N PRO A 49 19.52 -13.31 23.41
CA PRO A 49 18.14 -12.87 23.44
C PRO A 49 18.01 -11.55 22.68
N LEU A 50 17.31 -11.63 21.55
CA LEU A 50 16.84 -10.49 20.78
C LEU A 50 15.36 -10.27 21.02
N TYR A 51 14.93 -9.02 20.96
CA TYR A 51 13.53 -8.64 21.00
C TYR A 51 12.84 -8.99 19.68
N LEU A 52 13.55 -8.85 18.55
CA LEU A 52 13.05 -9.23 17.24
C LEU A 52 14.19 -9.71 16.34
N SER A 53 13.98 -10.80 15.62
CA SER A 53 14.84 -11.26 14.52
C SER A 53 13.96 -11.82 13.42
N ARG A 54 13.97 -11.20 12.22
CA ARG A 54 13.11 -11.61 11.10
C ARG A 54 13.84 -11.47 9.77
N THR A 55 13.68 -12.47 8.90
CA THR A 55 14.04 -12.40 7.47
C THR A 55 12.76 -12.22 6.66
N ARG A 56 12.72 -11.22 5.77
CA ARG A 56 11.51 -10.82 5.04
C ARG A 56 11.82 -10.51 3.58
N PRO A 57 10.81 -10.45 2.70
CA PRO A 57 10.99 -9.98 1.32
C PRO A 57 11.53 -8.54 1.31
N LEU A 58 12.46 -8.26 0.40
CA LEU A 58 13.03 -6.92 0.23
C LEU A 58 11.94 -5.89 -0.04
N GLY A 59 11.96 -4.80 0.73
CA GLY A 59 11.01 -3.70 0.64
C GLY A 59 9.91 -3.76 1.68
N SER A 60 9.88 -4.80 2.50
CA SER A 60 8.89 -4.90 3.58
C SER A 60 9.12 -3.79 4.59
N PHE A 61 10.38 -3.49 4.95
CA PHE A 61 10.77 -2.41 5.86
C PHE A 61 10.29 -1.05 5.35
N TRP A 62 10.51 -0.74 4.08
CA TRP A 62 10.04 0.51 3.47
C TRP A 62 8.51 0.68 3.57
N CYS A 63 7.77 -0.42 3.41
CA CYS A 63 6.31 -0.42 3.46
C CYS A 63 5.72 -0.28 4.87
N GLU A 64 6.54 -0.36 5.92
CA GLU A 64 6.13 -0.13 7.30
C GLU A 64 5.81 1.34 7.57
N PHE A 65 6.35 2.22 6.72
CA PHE A 65 6.20 3.66 6.79
C PHE A 65 5.10 4.13 5.83
N GLY A 66 4.26 5.08 6.28
CA GLY A 66 3.22 5.69 5.45
C GLY A 66 1.84 5.04 5.48
N ARG A 67 1.54 4.19 6.46
CA ARG A 67 0.17 3.77 6.81
C ARG A 67 -0.26 4.44 8.10
N THR A 68 -1.27 5.31 7.97
CA THR A 68 -2.10 5.96 9.02
C THR A 68 -1.37 6.71 10.13
N GLU A 69 -1.93 7.86 10.51
CA GLU A 69 -1.58 8.57 11.75
C GLU A 69 -1.73 7.59 12.90
N LYS A 70 -0.62 7.22 13.52
CA LYS A 70 -0.65 6.32 14.67
C LYS A 70 -0.87 7.17 15.92
N ASN A 71 -1.47 6.57 16.94
CA ASN A 71 -1.73 7.18 18.24
C ASN A 71 -0.44 7.36 19.09
N TRP A 72 0.70 7.62 18.44
CA TRP A 72 1.96 7.95 19.09
C TRP A 72 1.80 9.14 20.04
N SER A 73 1.06 10.15 19.59
CA SER A 73 0.77 11.35 20.38
C SER A 73 0.10 10.98 21.71
N ASP A 74 -0.89 10.09 21.70
CA ASP A 74 -1.62 9.70 22.92
C ASP A 74 -0.70 8.99 23.92
N ALA A 75 0.14 8.07 23.45
CA ALA A 75 1.13 7.41 24.30
C ALA A 75 2.13 8.41 24.91
N VAL A 76 2.66 9.32 24.08
CA VAL A 76 3.66 10.31 24.51
C VAL A 76 3.06 11.33 25.47
N TRP A 77 1.82 11.76 25.25
CA TRP A 77 1.09 12.64 26.17
C TRP A 77 0.83 11.96 27.51
N SER A 78 0.35 10.72 27.50
CA SER A 78 0.16 9.95 28.74
C SER A 78 1.46 9.78 29.54
N LEU A 79 2.59 9.51 28.87
CA LEU A 79 3.90 9.44 29.54
C LEU A 79 4.39 10.81 30.04
N SER A 80 4.12 11.88 29.30
CA SER A 80 4.43 13.26 29.71
C SER A 80 3.64 13.65 30.97
N ASP A 81 2.36 13.30 31.03
CA ASP A 81 1.51 13.48 32.20
C ASP A 81 2.02 12.66 33.39
N ALA A 82 2.46 11.42 33.14
CA ALA A 82 3.05 10.57 34.18
C ALA A 82 4.33 11.18 34.78
N LEU A 83 5.18 11.82 33.97
CA LEU A 83 6.40 12.50 34.44
C LEU A 83 6.10 13.73 35.33
N THR A 84 5.02 14.45 35.02
CA THR A 84 4.65 15.69 35.73
C THR A 84 3.73 15.45 36.93
N ALA A 85 3.08 14.29 36.99
CA ALA A 85 2.18 13.93 38.06
C ALA A 85 2.86 13.85 39.45
N TRP A 86 2.07 14.13 40.48
CA TRP A 86 2.47 14.04 41.89
C TRP A 86 1.97 12.76 42.56
N ARG A 87 0.78 12.27 42.18
CA ARG A 87 0.14 11.10 42.82
C ARG A 87 0.56 9.80 42.14
N SER A 88 1.06 8.83 42.91
CA SER A 88 1.47 7.52 42.40
C SER A 88 0.38 6.78 41.63
N SER A 89 -0.88 6.88 42.08
CA SER A 89 -2.03 6.27 41.38
C SER A 89 -2.25 6.85 39.97
N VAL A 90 -2.03 8.16 39.80
CA VAL A 90 -2.15 8.83 38.51
C VAL A 90 -1.01 8.41 37.58
N ILE A 91 0.23 8.31 38.11
CA ILE A 91 1.39 7.84 37.36
C ILE A 91 1.15 6.42 36.83
N THR A 92 0.73 5.50 37.69
CA THR A 92 0.48 4.11 37.30
C THR A 92 -0.63 3.99 36.26
N ARG A 93 -1.73 4.74 36.42
CA ARG A 93 -2.80 4.77 35.41
C ARG A 93 -2.29 5.26 34.05
N LYS A 94 -1.54 6.36 34.04
CA LYS A 94 -0.97 6.93 32.81
C LYS A 94 0.06 6.03 32.15
N GLU A 95 0.87 5.32 32.92
CA GLU A 95 1.78 4.30 32.40
C GLU A 95 1.03 3.12 31.79
N GLN A 96 -0.08 2.67 32.39
CA GLN A 96 -0.92 1.60 31.84
C GLN A 96 -1.61 2.04 30.54
N GLU A 97 -2.15 3.26 30.49
CA GLU A 97 -2.72 3.86 29.27
C GLU A 97 -1.66 3.88 28.15
N ALA A 98 -0.46 4.38 28.43
CA ALA A 98 0.63 4.42 27.46
C ALA A 98 1.12 3.02 27.04
N ALA A 99 1.29 2.10 27.99
CA ALA A 99 1.71 0.74 27.71
C ALA A 99 0.72 0.01 26.78
N ALA A 100 -0.59 0.18 27.01
CA ALA A 100 -1.62 -0.41 26.15
C ALA A 100 -1.52 0.11 24.70
N VAL A 101 -1.39 1.43 24.53
CA VAL A 101 -1.24 2.05 23.20
C VAL A 101 0.06 1.60 22.52
N LEU A 102 1.18 1.60 23.26
CA LEU A 102 2.47 1.17 22.70
C LEU A 102 2.44 -0.30 22.28
N SER A 103 1.91 -1.20 23.12
CA SER A 103 1.76 -2.61 22.77
C SER A 103 0.95 -2.79 21.48
N GLN A 104 -0.20 -2.11 21.36
CA GLN A 104 -1.05 -2.17 20.17
C GLN A 104 -0.31 -1.71 18.90
N ILE A 105 0.45 -0.61 18.98
CA ILE A 105 1.23 -0.10 17.85
C ILE A 105 2.39 -1.04 17.50
N SER A 106 2.97 -1.67 18.52
CA SER A 106 4.16 -2.51 18.41
C SER A 106 3.91 -3.84 17.68
N ASP A 107 2.66 -4.34 17.71
CA ASP A 107 2.24 -5.57 17.03
C ASP A 107 2.22 -5.45 15.50
N GLU A 108 2.16 -4.23 14.96
CA GLU A 108 1.98 -4.01 13.53
C GLU A 108 3.23 -4.37 12.71
N ASN A 109 4.38 -3.81 13.10
CA ASN A 109 5.59 -3.84 12.27
C ASN A 109 6.89 -3.58 13.06
N ALA A 110 8.04 -3.94 12.48
CA ALA A 110 9.32 -3.94 13.20
C ALA A 110 9.80 -2.54 13.55
N ALA A 111 9.64 -1.57 12.64
CA ALA A 111 9.94 -0.17 12.88
C ALA A 111 9.13 0.41 14.05
N ALA A 112 7.83 0.10 14.12
CA ALA A 112 6.93 0.54 15.18
C ALA A 112 7.30 -0.10 16.52
N TYR A 113 7.61 -1.40 16.52
CA TYR A 113 8.10 -2.12 17.71
C TYR A 113 9.35 -1.46 18.28
N TYR A 114 10.36 -1.18 17.45
CA TYR A 114 11.56 -0.45 17.87
C TYR A 114 11.26 0.94 18.42
N THR A 115 10.40 1.70 17.74
CA THR A 115 10.04 3.06 18.13
C THR A 115 9.34 3.08 19.48
N ALA A 116 8.44 2.13 19.74
CA ALA A 116 7.77 1.98 21.03
C ALA A 116 8.76 1.71 22.17
N ILE A 117 9.72 0.80 21.96
CA ILE A 117 10.78 0.51 22.94
C ILE A 117 11.59 1.77 23.25
N GLN A 118 11.99 2.52 22.22
CA GLN A 118 12.79 3.75 22.40
C GLN A 118 12.04 4.83 23.19
N ILE A 119 10.75 5.04 22.91
CA ILE A 119 9.92 6.00 23.64
C ILE A 119 9.81 5.59 25.11
N TRP A 120 9.57 4.31 25.40
CA TRP A 120 9.47 3.80 26.76
C TRP A 120 10.80 3.91 27.52
N GLU A 121 11.91 3.50 26.92
CA GLU A 121 13.24 3.62 27.53
C GLU A 121 13.62 5.08 27.80
N MET A 122 13.29 6.00 26.90
CA MET A 122 13.48 7.44 27.14
C MET A 122 12.63 7.92 28.31
N TYR A 123 11.37 7.50 28.42
CA TYR A 123 10.54 7.80 29.58
C TYR A 123 11.17 7.32 30.89
N LEU A 124 11.63 6.06 30.96
CA LEU A 124 12.30 5.51 32.14
C LEU A 124 13.56 6.30 32.52
N ARG A 125 14.32 6.80 31.54
CA ARG A 125 15.49 7.68 31.78
C ARG A 125 15.06 9.05 32.31
N CYS A 126 14.05 9.66 31.70
CA CYS A 126 13.48 10.95 32.12
C CYS A 126 12.99 10.92 33.57
N ARG A 127 12.47 9.78 34.04
CA ARG A 127 12.03 9.60 35.44
C ARG A 127 13.13 9.76 36.48
N ARG A 128 14.39 9.50 36.13
CA ARG A 128 15.54 9.69 37.03
C ARG A 128 15.85 11.18 37.23
N GLY A 129 15.39 12.05 36.32
CA GLY A 129 15.61 13.49 36.38
C GLY A 129 14.79 14.16 37.48
N ARG A 130 15.42 15.10 38.22
CA ARG A 130 14.72 15.89 39.26
C ARG A 130 13.75 16.92 38.67
N LYS A 131 14.03 17.40 37.47
CA LYS A 131 13.26 18.45 36.80
C LYS A 131 12.17 17.87 35.90
N LYS A 132 11.00 17.62 36.48
CA LYS A 132 9.86 16.94 35.83
C LYS A 132 9.42 17.59 34.51
N GLN A 133 9.36 18.92 34.45
CA GLN A 133 8.91 19.64 33.24
C GLN A 133 9.91 19.53 32.09
N GLU A 134 11.20 19.73 32.36
CA GLU A 134 12.27 19.56 31.37
C GLU A 134 12.33 18.11 30.87
N ALA A 135 12.14 17.13 31.78
CA ALA A 135 12.10 15.71 31.43
C ALA A 135 10.91 15.36 30.51
N ALA A 136 9.73 15.93 30.76
CA ALA A 136 8.56 15.76 29.90
C ALA A 136 8.75 16.40 28.52
N GLN A 137 9.38 17.58 28.46
CA GLN A 137 9.71 18.24 27.20
C GLN A 137 10.73 17.41 26.39
N ALA A 138 11.80 16.94 27.03
CA ALA A 138 12.81 16.10 26.40
C ALA A 138 12.22 14.80 25.84
N LEU A 139 11.26 14.18 26.55
CA LEU A 139 10.55 13.01 26.04
C LEU A 139 9.75 13.33 24.76
N ARG A 140 9.01 14.45 24.74
CA ARG A 140 8.23 14.87 23.57
C ARG A 140 9.13 15.12 22.36
N GLU A 141 10.21 15.87 22.54
CA GLU A 141 11.18 16.17 21.47
C GLU A 141 11.82 14.89 20.93
N TYR A 142 12.22 13.98 21.81
CA TYR A 142 12.77 12.68 21.40
C TYR A 142 11.77 11.83 20.62
N ALA A 143 10.53 11.74 21.11
CA ALA A 143 9.47 10.99 20.46
C ALA A 143 9.08 11.58 19.10
N GLN A 144 9.10 12.91 18.95
CA GLN A 144 8.82 13.57 17.68
C GLN A 144 9.86 13.19 16.61
N LEU A 145 11.14 13.11 16.97
CA LEU A 145 12.20 12.66 16.05
C LEU A 145 12.01 11.21 15.59
N LEU A 146 11.65 10.32 16.53
CA LEU A 146 11.45 8.90 16.25
C LEU A 146 10.18 8.62 15.43
N THR A 147 9.13 9.39 15.66
CA THR A 147 7.83 9.19 14.99
C THR A 147 7.75 9.90 13.65
N LEU A 148 8.67 10.84 13.37
CA LEU A 148 8.77 11.57 12.10
C LEU A 148 8.64 10.62 10.90
N PRO A 149 9.40 9.52 10.77
CA PRO A 149 9.36 8.62 9.61
C PRO A 149 7.98 8.00 9.30
N PHE A 150 7.07 7.96 10.28
CA PHE A 150 5.76 7.32 10.11
C PHE A 150 4.69 8.24 9.48
N GLY A 151 4.82 9.56 9.61
CA GLY A 151 3.86 10.50 9.03
C GLY A 151 4.27 11.04 7.66
N GLU A 152 3.55 12.06 7.18
CA GLU A 152 3.86 12.80 5.95
C GLU A 152 4.29 14.24 6.27
N TYR A 153 5.14 14.40 7.28
CA TYR A 153 5.40 15.71 7.88
C TYR A 153 6.28 16.66 7.03
N THR A 154 6.91 16.15 5.96
CA THR A 154 7.79 16.97 5.10
C THR A 154 7.61 16.63 3.62
N LEU A 155 7.80 17.64 2.76
CA LEU A 155 7.80 17.46 1.30
C LEU A 155 8.86 16.43 0.85
N GLU A 156 9.98 16.35 1.57
CA GLU A 156 11.02 15.35 1.38
C GLU A 156 10.45 13.93 1.59
N MET A 157 9.79 13.68 2.72
CA MET A 157 9.16 12.39 3.01
C MET A 157 7.98 12.08 2.09
N PHE A 158 7.26 13.10 1.61
CA PHE A 158 6.27 12.94 0.56
C PHE A 158 6.90 12.46 -0.74
N ASN A 159 8.07 13.01 -1.11
CA ASN A 159 8.84 12.59 -2.27
C ASN A 159 9.48 11.20 -2.10
N TRP A 160 9.73 10.76 -0.86
CA TRP A 160 10.20 9.40 -0.58
C TRP A 160 9.18 8.35 -1.04
N LYS A 161 7.88 8.65 -0.97
CA LYS A 161 6.82 7.76 -1.44
C LYS A 161 6.68 7.71 -2.97
N ARG A 162 7.41 8.54 -3.71
CA ARG A 162 7.34 8.64 -5.17
C ARG A 162 8.61 8.11 -5.84
N GLU A 163 8.50 7.84 -7.14
CA GLU A 163 9.62 7.44 -8.00
C GLU A 163 10.67 8.54 -8.19
N GLN A 164 10.52 9.69 -7.52
CA GLN A 164 11.41 10.84 -7.69
C GLN A 164 12.70 10.68 -6.89
N PRO A 165 13.84 11.22 -7.38
CA PRO A 165 15.09 11.23 -6.66
C PRO A 165 14.94 11.98 -5.34
N VAL A 166 15.38 11.35 -4.25
CA VAL A 166 15.59 12.06 -2.98
C VAL A 166 16.79 12.96 -3.19
N VAL A 167 16.56 14.27 -3.25
CA VAL A 167 17.65 15.24 -3.22
C VAL A 167 18.37 15.04 -1.88
N PRO A 168 19.68 14.74 -1.87
CA PRO A 168 20.42 14.58 -0.64
C PRO A 168 20.47 15.93 0.06
N VAL A 169 19.57 16.15 1.01
CA VAL A 169 19.65 17.29 1.91
C VAL A 169 20.85 17.04 2.81
N ARG A 170 21.79 18.00 2.86
CA ARG A 170 22.87 17.99 3.85
C ARG A 170 22.22 17.95 5.23
N ASN A 171 22.18 16.78 5.84
CA ASN A 171 21.39 16.56 7.04
C ASN A 171 22.21 17.05 8.25
N MET A 172 22.24 18.37 8.48
CA MET A 172 22.89 18.99 9.66
C MET A 172 22.10 18.74 10.97
N ARG A 173 21.20 17.77 10.97
CA ARG A 173 20.33 17.48 12.11
C ARG A 173 20.98 16.43 13.00
N ALA A 174 20.78 16.56 14.31
CA ALA A 174 21.22 15.60 15.31
C ALA A 174 20.64 14.18 15.11
N ASP A 175 19.62 14.02 14.26
CA ASP A 175 18.99 12.74 13.93
C ASP A 175 19.54 12.07 12.67
N ALA A 176 20.65 12.59 12.10
CA ALA A 176 21.26 12.11 10.87
C ALA A 176 22.23 10.92 11.05
N GLU A 177 22.57 10.56 12.29
CA GLU A 177 23.57 9.54 12.58
C GLU A 177 23.10 8.14 12.13
N LEU A 178 23.95 7.48 11.35
CA LEU A 178 23.80 6.09 10.95
C LEU A 178 25.12 5.36 11.20
N GLU A 179 25.05 4.25 11.91
CA GLU A 179 26.19 3.35 12.05
C GLU A 179 26.13 2.27 10.97
N VAL A 180 27.29 1.89 10.45
CA VAL A 180 27.42 0.75 9.54
C VAL A 180 28.36 -0.25 10.20
N TRP A 181 27.83 -1.42 10.52
CA TRP A 181 28.57 -2.50 11.15
C TRP A 181 28.97 -3.52 10.08
N TYR A 182 30.21 -4.02 10.21
CA TYR A 182 30.76 -5.08 9.38
C TYR A 182 31.06 -6.29 10.29
N PRO A 183 30.06 -7.10 10.62
CA PRO A 183 30.27 -8.27 11.47
C PRO A 183 31.30 -9.19 10.81
N GLN A 184 32.33 -9.55 11.58
CA GLN A 184 33.40 -10.41 11.10
C GLN A 184 32.89 -11.85 11.11
N GLY A 185 32.88 -12.50 9.94
CA GLY A 185 32.45 -13.89 9.79
C GLY A 185 32.73 -14.42 8.39
N ASN A 186 32.39 -15.69 8.14
CA ASN A 186 32.64 -16.36 6.85
C ASN A 186 31.92 -15.70 5.66
N VAL A 187 30.85 -14.94 5.92
CA VAL A 187 30.16 -14.15 4.90
C VAL A 187 30.31 -12.68 5.28
N LEU A 188 31.09 -11.95 4.48
CA LEU A 188 31.17 -10.49 4.61
C LEU A 188 29.84 -9.87 4.18
N PHE A 189 29.19 -9.18 5.10
CA PHE A 189 28.03 -8.35 4.79
C PHE A 189 28.06 -7.08 5.62
N GLU A 190 27.43 -6.03 5.10
CA GLU A 190 27.23 -4.78 5.81
C GLU A 190 25.85 -4.74 6.47
N CYS A 191 25.76 -4.13 7.64
CA CYS A 191 24.52 -3.92 8.36
C CYS A 191 24.41 -2.45 8.77
N ALA A 192 23.30 -1.81 8.44
CA ALA A 192 23.03 -0.46 8.88
C ALA A 192 22.30 -0.49 10.22
N VAL A 193 22.74 0.33 11.18
CA VAL A 193 22.25 0.32 12.56
C VAL A 193 21.79 1.71 12.95
N ALA A 194 20.54 1.81 13.40
CA ALA A 194 19.98 3.03 13.99
C ALA A 194 19.88 2.93 15.50
N GLY A 195 20.21 4.05 16.17
CA GLY A 195 20.02 4.24 17.61
C GLY A 195 18.99 5.32 18.00
N ARG A 196 18.87 6.42 17.23
CA ARG A 196 18.07 7.59 17.64
C ARG A 196 16.96 8.01 16.67
N SER A 197 17.06 7.59 15.40
CA SER A 197 16.08 7.90 14.36
C SER A 197 16.08 6.80 13.31
N LEU A 198 14.92 6.48 12.76
CA LEU A 198 14.80 5.54 11.64
C LEU A 198 15.00 6.23 10.28
N ARG A 199 15.09 7.56 10.27
CA ARG A 199 15.24 8.34 9.05
C ARG A 199 16.53 7.99 8.28
N PRO A 200 17.73 7.90 8.90
CA PRO A 200 18.94 7.55 8.18
C PRO A 200 18.90 6.12 7.62
N LEU A 201 18.24 5.18 8.32
CA LEU A 201 18.02 3.82 7.82
C LEU A 201 17.17 3.78 6.56
N LEU A 202 16.12 4.61 6.47
CA LEU A 202 15.32 4.74 5.26
C LEU A 202 16.18 5.25 4.08
N ILE A 203 16.95 6.31 4.30
CA ILE A 203 17.84 6.87 3.27
C ILE A 203 18.83 5.80 2.78
N TYR A 204 19.50 5.12 3.71
CA TYR A 204 20.39 4.01 3.42
C TYR A 204 19.71 2.90 2.63
N PHE A 205 18.51 2.48 3.07
CA PHE A 205 17.75 1.43 2.41
C PHE A 205 17.46 1.76 0.95
N ARG A 206 16.96 2.97 0.70
CA ARG A 206 16.65 3.42 -0.65
C ARG A 206 17.92 3.46 -1.52
N GLN A 207 19.01 4.01 -1.01
CA GLN A 207 20.28 4.09 -1.75
C GLN A 207 20.80 2.71 -2.15
N ARG A 208 20.79 1.73 -1.24
CA ARG A 208 21.24 0.36 -1.54
C ARG A 208 20.37 -0.35 -2.57
N VAL A 209 19.05 -0.17 -2.48
CA VAL A 209 18.11 -0.76 -3.44
C VAL A 209 18.25 -0.12 -4.82
N THR A 210 18.37 1.21 -4.90
CA THR A 210 18.61 1.91 -6.17
C THR A 210 19.96 1.58 -6.78
N ALA A 211 21.03 1.49 -5.97
CA ALA A 211 22.35 1.08 -6.44
C ALA A 211 22.37 -0.34 -7.01
N ALA A 212 21.48 -1.22 -6.54
CA ALA A 212 21.29 -2.55 -7.11
C ALA A 212 20.43 -2.57 -8.39
N GLY A 213 20.08 -1.41 -8.95
CA GLY A 213 19.30 -1.29 -10.18
C GLY A 213 17.80 -1.56 -10.01
N MET A 214 17.31 -1.65 -8.76
CA MET A 214 15.88 -1.85 -8.50
C MET A 214 15.11 -0.53 -8.49
N VAL A 215 13.89 -0.59 -9.00
CA VAL A 215 13.00 0.56 -9.14
C VAL A 215 11.85 0.44 -8.15
N MET A 216 11.53 1.54 -7.45
CA MET A 216 10.36 1.63 -6.59
C MET A 216 9.10 1.75 -7.46
N ARG A 217 8.06 0.97 -7.16
CA ARG A 217 6.80 0.91 -7.93
C ARG A 217 5.61 0.76 -7.01
N THR A 218 4.45 1.22 -7.45
CA THR A 218 3.18 1.01 -6.75
C THR A 218 2.39 -0.12 -7.41
N CYS A 219 1.97 -1.11 -6.63
CA CYS A 219 1.21 -2.24 -7.12
C CYS A 219 -0.17 -1.81 -7.60
N THR A 220 -0.50 -2.07 -8.87
CA THR A 220 -1.79 -1.68 -9.48
C THR A 220 -3.00 -2.40 -8.88
N ARG A 221 -2.79 -3.47 -8.11
CA ARG A 221 -3.87 -4.26 -7.49
C ARG A 221 -4.11 -3.93 -6.02
N CYS A 222 -3.06 -3.73 -5.24
CA CYS A 222 -3.18 -3.52 -3.80
C CYS A 222 -2.71 -2.14 -3.33
N GLY A 223 -2.22 -1.29 -4.25
CA GLY A 223 -1.72 0.05 -3.92
C GLY A 223 -0.44 0.09 -3.09
N ARG A 224 0.16 -1.06 -2.75
CA ARG A 224 1.39 -1.11 -1.95
C ARG A 224 2.60 -0.76 -2.80
N VAL A 225 3.50 0.03 -2.23
CA VAL A 225 4.84 0.25 -2.78
C VAL A 225 5.62 -1.07 -2.72
N PHE A 226 6.43 -1.36 -3.73
CA PHE A 226 7.34 -2.50 -3.78
C PHE A 226 8.54 -2.19 -4.67
N PHE A 227 9.60 -3.00 -4.58
CA PHE A 227 10.79 -2.83 -5.42
C PHE A 227 10.84 -3.91 -6.50
N ALA A 228 11.01 -3.47 -7.74
CA ALA A 228 11.06 -4.31 -8.91
C ALA A 228 12.43 -4.26 -9.59
N PRO A 229 12.86 -5.33 -10.27
CA PRO A 229 14.07 -5.29 -11.10
C PRO A 229 13.90 -4.42 -12.35
N ASP A 230 12.66 -4.17 -12.78
CA ASP A 230 12.34 -3.46 -14.01
C ASP A 230 11.11 -2.55 -13.86
N SER A 231 11.01 -1.54 -14.73
CA SER A 231 9.89 -0.60 -14.76
C SER A 231 8.56 -1.22 -15.25
N ARG A 232 8.65 -2.36 -15.96
CA ARG A 232 7.50 -3.08 -16.52
C ARG A 232 6.72 -3.85 -15.45
N SER A 233 7.35 -4.19 -14.33
CA SER A 233 6.67 -4.82 -13.21
C SER A 233 5.66 -3.88 -12.55
N SER A 234 4.40 -4.32 -12.53
CA SER A 234 3.27 -3.57 -11.96
C SER A 234 2.61 -4.25 -10.76
N LEU A 235 3.09 -5.44 -10.37
CA LEU A 235 2.49 -6.29 -9.33
C LEU A 235 3.54 -6.70 -8.30
N CYS A 236 3.23 -6.51 -7.01
CA CYS A 236 4.19 -6.71 -5.92
C CYS A 236 4.42 -8.15 -5.49
N SER A 237 3.48 -9.06 -5.75
CA SER A 237 3.53 -10.43 -5.22
C SER A 237 2.78 -11.41 -6.11
N GLU A 238 3.09 -12.69 -5.98
CA GLU A 238 2.40 -13.76 -6.69
C GLU A 238 0.90 -13.77 -6.36
N ARG A 239 0.53 -13.47 -5.11
CA ARG A 239 -0.87 -13.30 -4.71
C ARG A 239 -1.56 -12.21 -5.55
N CYS A 240 -0.91 -11.06 -5.76
CA CYS A 240 -1.46 -10.00 -6.61
C CYS A 240 -1.48 -10.41 -8.09
N ARG A 241 -0.49 -11.19 -8.54
CA ARG A 241 -0.42 -11.75 -9.90
C ARG A 241 -1.57 -12.69 -10.20
N ILE A 242 -1.83 -13.66 -9.31
CA ILE A 242 -2.96 -14.59 -9.41
C ILE A 242 -4.29 -13.82 -9.38
N ALA A 243 -4.44 -12.87 -8.45
CA ALA A 243 -5.66 -12.08 -8.34
C ALA A 243 -5.91 -11.21 -9.59
N SER A 244 -4.86 -10.63 -10.17
CA SER A 244 -4.93 -9.86 -11.42
C SER A 244 -5.33 -10.75 -12.59
N LYS A 245 -4.70 -11.93 -12.75
CA LYS A 245 -5.05 -12.92 -13.78
C LYS A 245 -6.51 -13.38 -13.64
N LYS A 246 -6.98 -13.65 -12.42
CA LYS A 246 -8.38 -14.05 -12.15
C LYS A 246 -9.36 -12.94 -12.54
N ALA A 247 -9.05 -11.68 -12.21
CA ALA A 247 -9.87 -10.54 -12.60
C ALA A 247 -9.90 -10.32 -14.13
N ALA A 248 -8.76 -10.49 -14.81
CA ALA A 248 -8.69 -10.39 -16.27
C ALA A 248 -9.52 -11.49 -16.95
N ARG A 249 -9.42 -12.74 -16.47
CA ARG A 249 -10.25 -13.85 -16.96
C ARG A 249 -11.74 -13.62 -16.73
N ARG A 250 -12.14 -13.09 -15.57
CA ARG A 250 -13.54 -12.72 -15.30
C ARG A 250 -14.04 -11.64 -16.24
N ARG A 251 -13.28 -10.56 -16.44
CA ARG A 251 -13.63 -9.50 -17.40
C ARG A 251 -13.74 -10.03 -18.83
N PHE A 252 -12.88 -10.98 -19.20
CA PHE A 252 -12.98 -11.65 -20.50
C PHE A 252 -14.24 -12.51 -20.57
N SER A 253 -14.51 -13.35 -19.56
CA SER A 253 -15.70 -14.20 -19.52
C SER A 253 -16.99 -13.39 -19.54
N ASP A 254 -17.03 -12.28 -18.81
CA ASP A 254 -18.18 -11.37 -18.74
C ASP A 254 -18.40 -10.65 -20.08
N ARG A 255 -17.33 -10.25 -20.79
CA ARG A 255 -17.42 -9.73 -22.16
C ARG A 255 -17.87 -10.77 -23.19
N THR A 256 -17.52 -12.03 -23.01
CA THR A 256 -18.09 -13.13 -23.83
C THR A 256 -19.50 -13.52 -23.42
N LYS A 257 -19.98 -13.06 -22.26
CA LYS A 257 -21.36 -13.20 -21.79
C LYS A 257 -22.26 -12.03 -22.21
N ASP A 258 -21.75 -10.99 -22.88
CA ASP A 258 -22.60 -10.17 -23.76
C ASP A 258 -23.25 -11.16 -24.73
N SER A 259 -24.52 -11.43 -24.48
CA SER A 259 -25.21 -12.61 -24.96
C SER A 259 -25.25 -12.58 -26.50
N GLU A 260 -25.34 -13.73 -27.19
CA GLU A 260 -25.37 -13.75 -28.66
C GLU A 260 -26.44 -12.80 -29.24
N GLU A 261 -27.53 -12.63 -28.49
CA GLU A 261 -28.64 -11.72 -28.74
C GLU A 261 -28.24 -10.23 -28.62
N GLU A 262 -27.33 -9.87 -27.72
CA GLU A 262 -26.79 -8.51 -27.64
C GLU A 262 -25.85 -8.20 -28.80
N ARG A 263 -25.02 -9.17 -29.21
CA ARG A 263 -24.18 -9.03 -30.40
C ARG A 263 -25.00 -8.97 -31.69
N ALA A 264 -26.05 -9.78 -31.82
CA ALA A 264 -26.99 -9.71 -32.95
C ALA A 264 -27.73 -8.38 -32.98
N TYR A 265 -28.22 -7.91 -31.83
CA TYR A 265 -28.88 -6.61 -31.72
C TYR A 265 -27.97 -5.44 -32.11
N ALA A 266 -26.72 -5.43 -31.64
CA ALA A 266 -25.78 -4.37 -31.96
C ALA A 266 -25.45 -4.30 -33.46
N ARG A 267 -25.27 -5.45 -34.13
CA ARG A 267 -25.01 -5.52 -35.58
C ARG A 267 -26.16 -4.93 -36.38
N GLU A 268 -27.39 -5.38 -36.13
CA GLU A 268 -28.54 -4.89 -36.88
C GLU A 268 -28.86 -3.43 -36.54
N TYR A 269 -28.72 -3.02 -35.28
CA TYR A 269 -28.92 -1.61 -34.92
C TYR A 269 -27.96 -0.69 -35.68
N MET A 270 -26.68 -1.09 -35.81
CA MET A 270 -25.71 -0.35 -36.61
C MET A 270 -26.04 -0.38 -38.11
N PHE A 271 -26.57 -1.50 -38.62
CA PHE A 271 -27.07 -1.58 -39.99
C PHE A 271 -28.20 -0.57 -40.25
N TRP A 272 -29.20 -0.52 -39.36
CA TRP A 272 -30.29 0.44 -39.43
C TRP A 272 -29.79 1.89 -39.38
N TYR A 273 -28.88 2.19 -38.44
CA TYR A 273 -28.34 3.53 -38.26
C TYR A 273 -27.55 4.01 -39.48
N ASN A 274 -26.68 3.16 -40.04
CA ASN A 274 -25.88 3.48 -41.21
C ASN A 274 -26.76 3.73 -42.44
N ARG A 275 -27.82 2.94 -42.60
CA ARG A 275 -28.73 3.07 -43.74
C ARG A 275 -29.56 4.35 -43.68
N ILE A 276 -30.12 4.69 -42.53
CA ILE A 276 -30.84 5.96 -42.32
C ILE A 276 -29.87 7.14 -42.50
N SER A 277 -28.64 7.02 -42.02
CA SER A 277 -27.61 8.04 -42.21
C SER A 277 -27.19 8.20 -43.67
N LYS A 278 -27.23 7.13 -44.48
CA LYS A 278 -27.00 7.18 -45.92
C LYS A 278 -28.19 7.83 -46.64
N LEU A 279 -29.42 7.47 -46.27
CA LEU A 279 -30.67 8.04 -46.79
C LEU A 279 -30.75 9.57 -46.60
N LYS A 280 -30.35 10.05 -45.41
CA LYS A 280 -30.26 11.49 -45.12
C LYS A 280 -29.22 12.20 -45.97
N ARG A 281 -28.08 11.55 -46.23
CA ARG A 281 -26.99 12.10 -47.05
C ARG A 281 -27.32 12.11 -48.55
N SER A 282 -28.15 11.20 -49.02
CA SER A 282 -28.57 11.12 -50.43
C SER A 282 -29.71 12.08 -50.80
N GLY A 283 -30.15 12.96 -49.88
CA GLY A 283 -31.20 13.95 -50.17
C GLY A 283 -32.59 13.37 -50.37
N ALA A 284 -32.91 12.23 -49.75
CA ALA A 284 -34.25 11.63 -49.80
C ALA A 284 -35.32 12.55 -49.19
N SER A 285 -36.60 12.33 -49.55
CA SER A 285 -37.67 13.18 -49.03
C SER A 285 -37.79 13.07 -47.50
N GLN A 286 -38.18 14.17 -46.85
CA GLN A 286 -38.32 14.20 -45.39
C GLN A 286 -39.31 13.13 -44.89
N GLU A 287 -40.37 12.89 -45.66
CA GLU A 287 -41.36 11.84 -45.39
C GLU A 287 -40.79 10.41 -45.45
N GLN A 288 -39.78 10.15 -46.31
CA GLN A 288 -39.09 8.86 -46.34
C GLN A 288 -38.16 8.68 -45.13
N VAL A 289 -37.47 9.75 -44.74
CA VAL A 289 -36.60 9.76 -43.55
C VAL A 289 -37.42 9.52 -42.28
N ASP A 290 -38.56 10.19 -42.13
CA ASP A 290 -39.43 10.06 -40.97
C ASP A 290 -40.04 8.66 -40.87
N ARG A 291 -40.43 8.07 -42.02
CA ARG A 291 -40.88 6.66 -42.08
C ARG A 291 -39.79 5.68 -41.63
N ALA A 292 -38.54 5.87 -42.06
CA ALA A 292 -37.43 5.02 -41.66
C ALA A 292 -37.09 5.16 -40.16
N GLN A 293 -37.17 6.38 -39.62
CA GLN A 293 -36.97 6.62 -38.18
C GLN A 293 -38.10 6.04 -37.32
N ALA A 294 -39.36 6.14 -37.77
CA ALA A 294 -40.50 5.53 -37.10
C ALA A 294 -40.38 4.00 -37.08
N ALA A 295 -39.92 3.39 -38.17
CA ALA A 295 -39.65 1.95 -38.25
C ALA A 295 -38.51 1.53 -37.30
N LEU A 296 -37.41 2.30 -37.21
CA LEU A 296 -36.34 2.07 -36.24
C LEU A 296 -36.84 2.11 -34.79
N LYS A 297 -37.73 3.06 -34.46
CA LYS A 297 -38.33 3.15 -33.11
C LYS A 297 -39.17 1.90 -32.79
N LYS A 298 -39.97 1.41 -33.75
CA LYS A 298 -40.74 0.16 -33.61
C LYS A 298 -39.83 -1.05 -33.45
N PHE A 299 -38.77 -1.16 -34.25
CA PHE A 299 -37.76 -2.22 -34.13
C PHE A 299 -37.13 -2.26 -32.73
N ARG A 300 -36.70 -1.11 -32.20
CA ARG A 300 -36.11 -1.03 -30.85
C ARG A 300 -37.10 -1.50 -29.78
N ALA A 301 -38.37 -1.10 -29.86
CA ALA A 301 -39.40 -1.53 -28.92
C ALA A 301 -39.62 -3.06 -28.99
N GLN A 302 -39.72 -3.63 -30.20
CA GLN A 302 -39.88 -5.07 -30.40
C GLN A 302 -38.66 -5.88 -29.94
N ALA A 303 -37.45 -5.36 -30.15
CA ALA A 303 -36.22 -5.99 -29.69
C ALA A 303 -36.14 -6.06 -28.16
N VAL A 304 -36.58 -5.02 -27.44
CA VAL A 304 -36.65 -5.01 -25.97
C VAL A 304 -37.65 -6.06 -25.48
N THR A 305 -38.85 -6.11 -26.05
CA THR A 305 -39.87 -7.11 -25.67
C THR A 305 -39.40 -8.54 -25.94
N ARG A 306 -38.81 -8.81 -27.11
CA ARG A 306 -38.31 -10.15 -27.46
C ARG A 306 -37.12 -10.57 -26.60
N LYS A 307 -36.22 -9.64 -26.22
CA LYS A 307 -35.16 -9.93 -25.26
C LYS A 307 -35.69 -10.29 -23.87
N ALA A 308 -36.77 -9.63 -23.43
CA ALA A 308 -37.45 -10.00 -22.18
C ALA A 308 -38.07 -11.41 -22.27
N GLN A 309 -38.62 -11.80 -23.43
CA GLN A 309 -39.17 -13.15 -23.67
C GLN A 309 -38.07 -14.23 -23.66
N ILE A 310 -36.89 -13.96 -24.20
CA ILE A 310 -35.74 -14.89 -24.12
C ILE A 310 -35.30 -15.07 -22.66
N LYS A 311 -35.24 -13.99 -21.87
CA LYS A 311 -34.93 -14.07 -20.43
C LYS A 311 -35.99 -14.83 -19.64
N ALA A 312 -37.25 -14.78 -20.07
CA ALA A 312 -38.36 -15.55 -19.50
C ALA A 312 -38.45 -17.01 -20.04
N GLY A 313 -37.57 -17.41 -20.96
CA GLY A 313 -37.53 -18.75 -21.54
C GLY A 313 -38.62 -19.06 -22.58
N SER A 314 -39.43 -18.07 -22.96
CA SER A 314 -40.56 -18.25 -23.89
C SER A 314 -40.20 -18.12 -25.37
N LEU A 315 -38.99 -17.63 -25.69
CA LEU A 315 -38.48 -17.51 -27.05
C LEU A 315 -37.03 -17.99 -27.10
N SER A 316 -36.66 -18.76 -28.14
CA SER A 316 -35.28 -19.24 -28.26
C SER A 316 -34.34 -18.18 -28.85
N PRO A 317 -33.04 -18.19 -28.50
CA PRO A 317 -32.04 -17.32 -29.12
C PRO A 317 -31.96 -17.43 -30.65
N ALA A 318 -32.23 -18.61 -31.20
CA ALA A 318 -32.27 -18.86 -32.64
C ALA A 318 -33.47 -18.15 -33.32
N GLN A 319 -34.65 -18.17 -32.68
CA GLN A 319 -35.82 -17.44 -33.16
C GLN A 319 -35.61 -15.92 -33.11
N PHE A 320 -34.90 -15.43 -32.09
CA PHE A 320 -34.51 -14.03 -32.03
C PHE A 320 -33.57 -13.66 -33.18
N THR A 321 -32.54 -14.47 -33.44
CA THR A 321 -31.57 -14.24 -34.52
C THR A 321 -32.23 -14.26 -35.91
N SER A 322 -33.15 -15.19 -36.16
CA SER A 322 -33.94 -15.24 -37.40
C SER A 322 -34.81 -13.98 -37.58
N TRP A 323 -35.43 -13.51 -36.48
CA TRP A 323 -36.17 -12.24 -36.50
C TRP A 323 -35.26 -11.03 -36.77
N MET A 324 -34.05 -10.99 -36.21
CA MET A 324 -33.08 -9.92 -36.47
C MET A 324 -32.74 -9.82 -37.97
N ILE A 325 -32.49 -10.96 -38.64
CA ILE A 325 -32.20 -11.02 -40.09
C ILE A 325 -33.40 -10.52 -40.92
N SER A 326 -34.63 -10.83 -40.52
CA SER A 326 -35.81 -10.38 -41.26
C SER A 326 -36.02 -8.86 -41.24
N GLN A 327 -35.44 -8.15 -40.27
CA GLN A 327 -35.53 -6.68 -40.18
C GLN A 327 -34.74 -5.97 -41.29
N GLU A 328 -33.72 -6.63 -41.85
CA GLU A 328 -32.95 -6.09 -42.97
C GLU A 328 -33.84 -5.85 -44.20
N HIS A 329 -34.78 -6.75 -44.49
CA HIS A 329 -35.71 -6.60 -45.60
C HIS A 329 -36.65 -5.39 -45.41
N ILE A 330 -37.05 -5.10 -44.17
CA ILE A 330 -37.95 -3.99 -43.85
C ILE A 330 -37.28 -2.65 -44.14
N ILE A 331 -36.03 -2.48 -43.66
CA ILE A 331 -35.32 -1.22 -43.93
C ILE A 331 -34.90 -1.08 -45.39
N ARG A 332 -34.53 -2.18 -46.07
CA ARG A 332 -34.26 -2.18 -47.52
C ARG A 332 -35.51 -1.79 -48.32
N GLY A 333 -36.70 -2.22 -47.91
CA GLY A 333 -37.97 -1.83 -48.53
C GLY A 333 -38.30 -0.35 -48.37
N ILE A 334 -37.93 0.27 -47.25
CA ILE A 334 -38.18 1.70 -46.98
C ILE A 334 -37.12 2.59 -47.66
N CYS A 335 -35.86 2.17 -47.63
CA CYS A 335 -34.74 2.97 -48.14
C CYS A 335 -34.42 2.70 -49.62
N GLY A 336 -35.08 1.73 -50.26
CA GLY A 336 -34.73 1.24 -51.60
C GLY A 336 -33.39 0.51 -51.65
N TYR A 337 -33.08 -0.15 -52.79
CA TYR A 337 -31.76 -0.71 -53.09
C TYR A 337 -30.75 0.40 -53.45
N LEU A 338 -30.49 1.33 -52.52
CA LEU A 338 -29.44 2.35 -52.62
C LEU A 338 -28.04 1.89 -52.18
#